data_AF-A0ABC8L8P2-F1
#
_entry.id   AF-A0ABC8L8P2-F1
#
_cell.length_a   1.000
_cell.length_b   1.000
_cell.length_c   1.000
_cell.angle_alpha   90.00
_cell.angle_beta   90.00
_cell.angle_gamma   90.00
#
_symmetry.space_group_name_H-M   'P 1'
#
loop_
_entity.id
_entity.type
_entity.pdbx_description
1 polymer ?
#
loop_
_entity_poly.entity_id
_entity_poly.type
_entity_poly.pdbx_seq_one_letter_code
_entity_poly.pdbx_strand_id
1 'polypeptide(L)'
;MYLLTEIAVTTWKCEEGCLRESLVKGKILVCNSTDSLEALANRPVASITINRTPNVAFVTSLPLSALSQEDLNSLVSYIKSESSPVATVLRTEESFSQKAPVIAAFSSRGPNTIATDILKPDISAPGVEILAAFSPEISPSSSVYDTRRVKNVKTNTKLVKNKCEDPSK
;
A
#
# COMPACT_ATOMS: atom_id res chain seq x y z
N MET A 1 -6.72 0.23 23.00
CA MET A 1 -7.61 -0.94 23.07
C MET A 1 -7.62 -1.57 21.69
N TYR A 2 -7.00 -2.74 21.52
CA TYR A 2 -7.01 -3.48 20.25
C TYR A 2 -8.32 -4.26 20.19
N LEU A 3 -9.20 -3.93 19.25
CA LEU A 3 -10.46 -4.64 19.06
C LEU A 3 -10.20 -5.81 18.11
N LEU A 4 -10.37 -7.04 18.61
CA LEU A 4 -10.44 -8.22 17.76
C LEU A 4 -11.68 -8.11 16.88
N THR A 5 -11.51 -8.29 15.58
CA THR A 5 -12.59 -8.17 14.60
C THR A 5 -12.71 -9.45 13.80
N GLU A 6 -13.96 -9.86 13.53
CA GLU A 6 -14.24 -11.03 12.70
C GLU A 6 -13.71 -10.82 11.27
N ILE A 7 -13.17 -11.89 10.69
CA ILE A 7 -12.74 -11.91 9.30
C ILE A 7 -13.92 -12.28 8.40
N ALA A 8 -14.13 -11.46 7.36
CA ALA A 8 -14.98 -11.79 6.23
C ALA A 8 -14.12 -12.40 5.12
N VAL A 9 -14.29 -13.70 4.86
CA VAL A 9 -13.70 -14.30 3.66
C VAL A 9 -14.47 -13.82 2.45
N THR A 10 -13.76 -13.20 1.54
CA THR A 10 -14.29 -12.90 0.22
C THR A 10 -13.36 -13.45 -0.86
N THR A 11 -13.96 -13.68 -2.02
CA THR A 11 -13.46 -14.53 -3.11
C THR A 11 -12.19 -13.97 -3.76
N TRP A 12 -11.65 -14.68 -4.75
CA TRP A 12 -10.46 -14.29 -5.52
C TRP A 12 -10.55 -12.88 -6.14
N LYS A 13 -11.76 -12.33 -6.25
CA LYS A 13 -12.04 -10.99 -6.79
C LYS A 13 -12.75 -10.14 -5.75
N CYS A 14 -12.10 -9.07 -5.32
CA CYS A 14 -12.65 -8.08 -4.40
C CYS A 14 -13.16 -6.84 -5.14
N GLU A 15 -13.90 -7.05 -6.23
CA GLU A 15 -14.43 -6.01 -7.10
C GLU A 15 -15.83 -5.55 -6.67
N GLU A 16 -16.21 -4.35 -7.10
CA GLU A 16 -17.56 -3.83 -6.90
C GLU A 16 -18.61 -4.77 -7.55
N GLY A 17 -19.66 -5.11 -6.80
CA GLY A 17 -20.70 -6.05 -7.26
C GLY A 17 -20.39 -7.55 -7.00
N CYS A 18 -19.13 -7.92 -6.76
CA CYS A 18 -18.78 -9.29 -6.33
C CYS A 18 -18.96 -9.52 -4.82
N LEU A 19 -19.04 -8.43 -4.05
CA LEU A 19 -19.07 -8.47 -2.60
C LEU A 19 -20.45 -8.10 -2.05
N ARG A 20 -21.05 -9.02 -1.29
CA ARG A 20 -22.29 -8.75 -0.55
C ARG A 20 -21.99 -7.89 0.67
N GLU A 21 -22.69 -6.76 0.79
CA GLU A 21 -22.49 -5.80 1.88
C GLU A 21 -22.60 -6.43 3.26
N SER A 22 -23.59 -7.31 3.48
CA SER A 22 -23.82 -8.00 4.75
C SER A 22 -22.66 -8.88 5.21
N LEU A 23 -21.80 -9.33 4.27
CA LEU A 23 -20.66 -10.18 4.60
C LEU A 23 -19.41 -9.36 4.93
N VAL A 24 -19.30 -8.13 4.44
CA VAL A 24 -18.07 -7.32 4.57
C VAL A 24 -18.18 -6.20 5.60
N LYS A 25 -19.40 -5.75 5.89
CA LYS A 25 -19.65 -4.63 6.79
C LYS A 25 -19.18 -4.94 8.20
N GLY A 26 -18.28 -4.11 8.74
CA GLY A 26 -17.77 -4.27 10.10
C GLY A 26 -16.70 -5.36 10.27
N LYS A 27 -16.26 -6.00 9.19
CA LYS A 27 -15.31 -7.13 9.21
C LYS A 27 -13.99 -6.80 8.53
N ILE A 28 -12.97 -7.64 8.75
CA ILE A 28 -11.71 -7.59 8.01
C ILE A 28 -11.87 -8.33 6.69
N LEU A 29 -11.56 -7.66 5.59
CA LEU A 29 -11.64 -8.21 4.25
C LEU A 29 -10.30 -8.81 3.82
N VAL A 30 -10.27 -10.11 3.46
CA VAL A 30 -9.07 -10.75 2.90
C VAL A 30 -9.21 -10.91 1.39
N CYS A 31 -8.26 -10.37 0.62
CA CYS A 31 -8.29 -10.30 -0.83
C CYS A 31 -6.98 -10.77 -1.47
N ASN A 32 -7.07 -11.53 -2.57
CA ASN A 32 -5.89 -11.91 -3.35
C ASN A 32 -5.51 -10.88 -4.45
N SER A 33 -6.20 -9.74 -4.49
CA SER A 33 -5.91 -8.62 -5.38
C SER A 33 -5.81 -7.33 -4.57
N THR A 34 -4.99 -6.41 -5.06
CA THR A 34 -4.90 -5.02 -4.59
C THR A 34 -5.91 -4.11 -5.28
N ASP A 35 -6.46 -4.57 -6.41
CA ASP A 35 -7.36 -3.79 -7.24
C ASP A 35 -8.75 -3.81 -6.61
N SER A 36 -9.31 -2.62 -6.34
CA SER A 36 -10.71 -2.38 -5.92
C SER A 36 -11.00 -2.23 -4.43
N LEU A 37 -10.01 -1.98 -3.58
CA LEU A 37 -10.29 -1.64 -2.18
C LEU A 37 -10.99 -0.29 -2.00
N GLU A 38 -10.73 0.66 -2.88
CA GLU A 38 -11.43 1.96 -2.86
C GLU A 38 -12.91 1.83 -3.24
N ALA A 39 -13.27 0.84 -4.08
CA ALA A 39 -14.65 0.59 -4.48
C ALA A 39 -15.52 0.05 -3.34
N LEU A 40 -14.90 -0.34 -2.22
CA LEU A 40 -15.60 -0.85 -1.04
C LEU A 40 -15.88 0.23 0.00
N ALA A 41 -15.56 1.50 -0.29
CA ALA A 41 -16.10 2.71 0.34
C ALA A 41 -16.61 2.52 1.79
N ASN A 42 -15.69 2.35 2.74
CA ASN A 42 -15.97 2.27 4.18
C ASN A 42 -16.84 1.09 4.66
N ARG A 43 -17.00 0.04 3.84
CA ARG A 43 -17.71 -1.18 4.27
C ARG A 43 -16.88 -2.04 5.22
N PRO A 44 -15.67 -2.51 4.86
CA PRO A 44 -14.81 -3.23 5.79
C PRO A 44 -14.12 -2.28 6.77
N VAL A 45 -13.78 -2.80 7.96
CA VAL A 45 -13.01 -2.04 8.97
C VAL A 45 -11.51 -2.04 8.70
N ALA A 46 -11.02 -3.06 8.00
CA ALA A 46 -9.65 -3.18 7.53
C ALA A 46 -9.57 -4.17 6.35
N SER A 47 -8.45 -4.20 5.64
CA SER A 47 -8.20 -5.18 4.60
C SER A 47 -6.80 -5.81 4.69
N ILE A 48 -6.73 -7.08 4.31
CA ILE A 48 -5.49 -7.82 4.14
C ILE A 48 -5.39 -8.25 2.67
N THR A 49 -4.29 -7.91 2.02
CA THR A 49 -4.05 -8.23 0.61
C THR A 49 -2.75 -8.97 0.39
N ILE A 50 -2.57 -9.51 -0.81
CA ILE A 50 -1.24 -9.92 -1.27
C ILE A 50 -0.36 -8.70 -1.58
N ASN A 51 0.92 -8.76 -1.21
CA ASN A 51 1.92 -7.77 -1.55
C ASN A 51 2.52 -8.05 -2.93
N ARG A 52 2.15 -7.23 -3.92
CA ARG A 52 2.66 -7.31 -5.31
C ARG A 52 3.89 -6.42 -5.55
N THR A 53 4.16 -5.49 -4.64
CA THR A 53 5.22 -4.48 -4.77
C THR A 53 6.06 -4.47 -3.50
N PRO A 54 6.93 -5.50 -3.33
CA PRO A 54 7.74 -5.59 -2.13
C PRO A 54 8.64 -4.35 -1.98
N ASN A 55 8.90 -3.96 -0.74
CA ASN A 55 9.71 -2.80 -0.34
C ASN A 55 9.08 -1.43 -0.66
N VAL A 56 7.77 -1.37 -0.87
CA VAL A 56 7.03 -0.13 -1.15
C VAL A 56 5.69 -0.18 -0.41
N ALA A 57 5.44 0.73 0.54
CA ALA A 57 4.17 0.83 1.26
C ALA A 57 3.25 1.95 0.72
N PHE A 58 1.96 1.69 0.57
CA PHE A 58 0.97 2.69 0.11
C PHE A 58 0.10 3.21 1.25
N VAL A 59 -0.26 4.48 1.18
CA VAL A 59 -1.25 5.09 2.08
C VAL A 59 -2.64 4.85 1.51
N THR A 60 -3.46 4.10 2.22
CA THR A 60 -4.83 3.73 1.84
C THR A 60 -5.86 4.41 2.75
N SER A 61 -7.11 4.55 2.29
CA SER A 61 -8.20 5.21 3.03
C SER A 61 -8.65 4.44 4.29
N LEU A 62 -8.50 3.10 4.27
CA LEU A 62 -8.76 2.19 5.39
C LEU A 62 -7.47 1.48 5.83
N PRO A 63 -7.40 0.96 7.07
CA PRO A 63 -6.27 0.15 7.52
C PRO A 63 -6.04 -1.04 6.59
N LEU A 64 -4.81 -1.18 6.09
CA LEU A 64 -4.43 -2.24 5.16
C LEU A 64 -3.10 -2.88 5.55
N SER A 65 -3.04 -4.20 5.47
CA SER A 65 -1.80 -4.96 5.52
C SER A 65 -1.60 -5.76 4.24
N ALA A 66 -0.43 -5.63 3.62
CA ALA A 66 -0.06 -6.39 2.44
C ALA A 66 0.91 -7.51 2.86
N LEU A 67 0.47 -8.75 2.75
CA LEU A 67 1.19 -9.95 3.17
C LEU A 67 1.95 -10.60 2.02
N SER A 68 3.00 -11.35 2.35
CA SER A 68 3.62 -12.26 1.39
C SER A 68 2.61 -13.35 0.95
N GLN A 69 2.88 -14.02 -0.17
CA GLN A 69 2.03 -15.12 -0.61
C GLN A 69 1.97 -16.26 0.43
N GLU A 70 3.08 -16.51 1.12
CA GLU A 70 3.20 -17.56 2.15
C GLU A 70 2.37 -17.22 3.40
N ASP A 71 2.48 -15.98 3.89
CA ASP A 71 1.70 -15.50 5.03
C ASP A 71 0.21 -15.47 4.69
N LEU A 72 -0.15 -15.07 3.48
CA LEU A 72 -1.52 -15.06 3.01
C LEU A 72 -2.10 -16.49 2.96
N ASN A 73 -1.32 -17.47 2.49
CA ASN A 73 -1.75 -18.87 2.47
C ASN A 73 -1.95 -19.42 3.89
N SER A 74 -1.07 -19.02 4.82
CA SER A 74 -1.17 -19.38 6.24
C SER A 74 -2.42 -18.78 6.88
N LEU A 75 -2.70 -17.51 6.60
CA LEU A 75 -3.92 -16.81 7.03
C LEU A 75 -5.18 -17.49 6.47
N VAL A 76 -5.19 -17.84 5.18
CA VAL A 76 -6.32 -18.54 4.55
C VAL A 76 -6.54 -19.92 5.18
N SER A 77 -5.47 -20.62 5.54
CA SER A 77 -5.55 -21.91 6.24
C SER A 77 -6.14 -21.75 7.64
N TYR A 78 -5.68 -20.75 8.40
CA TYR A 78 -6.24 -20.39 9.72
C TYR A 78 -7.75 -20.14 9.63
N ILE A 79 -8.16 -19.29 8.68
CA ILE A 79 -9.57 -18.95 8.49
C ILE A 79 -10.43 -20.17 8.15
N LYS A 80 -9.90 -21.13 7.37
CA LYS A 80 -10.63 -22.38 7.05
C LYS A 80 -10.72 -23.36 8.22
N SER A 81 -9.79 -23.28 9.17
CA SER A 81 -9.73 -24.20 10.31
C SER A 81 -10.60 -23.78 11.50
N GLU A 82 -10.98 -22.50 11.56
CA GLU A 82 -11.71 -21.94 12.71
C GLU A 82 -13.16 -21.60 12.33
N SER A 83 -14.06 -21.80 13.27
CA SER A 83 -15.49 -21.52 13.11
C SER A 83 -15.81 -20.02 13.12
N SER A 84 -15.03 -19.23 13.86
CA SER A 84 -15.16 -17.79 13.99
C SER A 84 -13.78 -17.12 14.01
N PRO A 85 -13.11 -16.99 12.85
CA PRO A 85 -11.76 -16.44 12.77
C PRO A 85 -11.76 -14.93 13.06
N VAL A 86 -10.82 -14.52 13.90
CA VAL A 86 -10.63 -13.11 14.30
C VAL A 86 -9.21 -12.67 14.02
N ALA A 87 -9.04 -11.40 13.67
CA ALA A 87 -7.72 -10.80 13.54
C ALA A 87 -7.75 -9.31 13.92
N THR A 88 -6.55 -8.76 14.05
CA THR A 88 -6.32 -7.34 14.28
C THR A 88 -5.27 -6.86 13.30
N VAL A 89 -5.56 -5.80 12.56
CA VAL A 89 -4.55 -5.08 11.78
C VAL A 89 -3.91 -4.03 12.68
N LEU A 90 -2.63 -4.21 12.98
CA LEU A 90 -1.89 -3.31 13.86
C LEU A 90 -1.43 -2.06 13.10
N ARG A 91 -1.08 -1.03 13.86
CA ARG A 91 -0.43 0.17 13.33
C ARG A 91 0.94 -0.21 12.77
N THR A 92 1.31 0.39 11.64
CA THR A 92 2.65 0.26 11.07
C THR A 92 3.70 0.83 12.02
N GLU A 93 4.77 0.08 12.21
CA GLU A 93 5.96 0.47 12.97
C GLU A 93 7.17 0.50 12.04
N GLU A 94 8.13 1.36 12.34
CA GLU A 94 9.41 1.38 11.64
C GLU A 94 10.22 0.11 11.90
N SER A 95 10.91 -0.36 10.86
CA SER A 95 11.83 -1.48 10.98
C SER A 95 13.13 -1.16 10.25
N PHE A 96 14.26 -1.58 10.83
CA PHE A 96 15.57 -1.40 10.22
C PHE A 96 15.90 -2.60 9.32
N SER A 97 16.37 -2.34 8.11
CA SER A 97 16.79 -3.38 7.16
C SER A 97 18.23 -3.18 6.72
N GLN A 98 19.07 -4.18 6.99
CA GLN A 98 20.47 -4.19 6.55
C GLN A 98 20.63 -4.35 5.02
N LYS A 99 19.55 -4.73 4.31
CA LYS A 99 19.58 -4.94 2.86
C LYS A 99 19.48 -3.64 2.05
N ALA A 100 19.21 -2.50 2.69
CA ALA A 100 19.15 -1.20 2.03
C ALA A 100 20.56 -0.62 1.74
N PRO A 101 20.74 0.19 0.68
CA PRO A 101 19.74 0.65 -0.28
C PRO A 101 19.51 -0.34 -1.45
N VAL A 102 18.26 -0.43 -1.91
CA VAL A 102 17.87 -1.19 -3.11
C VAL A 102 17.13 -0.25 -4.06
N ILE A 103 17.36 -0.39 -5.37
CA ILE A 103 16.63 0.38 -6.39
C ILE A 103 15.17 -0.04 -6.38
N ALA A 104 14.27 0.92 -6.10
CA ALA A 104 12.84 0.69 -6.08
C ALA A 104 12.33 0.19 -7.44
N ALA A 105 11.35 -0.73 -7.43
CA ALA A 105 10.82 -1.34 -8.65
C ALA A 105 10.22 -0.32 -9.64
N PHE A 106 9.74 0.82 -9.14
CA PHE A 106 9.18 1.90 -9.96
C PHE A 106 10.22 2.89 -10.50
N SER A 107 11.50 2.78 -10.10
CA SER A 107 12.55 3.66 -10.59
C SER A 107 12.76 3.41 -12.08
N SER A 108 12.67 4.48 -12.89
CA SER A 108 13.02 4.41 -14.30
C SER A 108 14.46 3.91 -14.47
N ARG A 109 14.68 3.16 -15.55
CA ARG A 109 15.97 2.57 -15.89
C ARG A 109 16.36 3.05 -17.28
N GLY A 110 17.67 3.19 -17.50
CA GLY A 110 18.21 3.42 -18.83
C GLY A 110 18.02 2.23 -19.77
N PRO A 111 18.52 2.35 -21.01
CA PRO A 111 19.33 3.45 -21.52
C PRO A 111 18.52 4.73 -21.81
N ASN A 112 19.22 5.86 -21.96
CA ASN A 112 18.61 7.07 -22.49
C ASN A 112 18.25 6.87 -23.97
N THR A 113 16.97 7.02 -24.31
CA THR A 113 16.48 6.79 -25.68
C THR A 113 16.72 7.97 -26.63
N ILE A 114 17.06 9.16 -26.10
CA ILE A 114 17.32 10.38 -26.88
C ILE A 114 18.81 10.51 -27.20
N ALA A 115 19.65 10.38 -26.17
CA ALA A 115 21.10 10.41 -26.31
C ALA A 115 21.67 9.10 -25.80
N THR A 116 21.74 8.10 -26.68
CA THR A 116 22.14 6.73 -26.35
C THR A 116 23.56 6.62 -25.81
N ASP A 117 24.42 7.58 -26.16
CA ASP A 117 25.80 7.66 -25.69
C ASP A 117 25.92 8.20 -24.25
N ILE A 118 24.83 8.71 -23.68
CA ILE A 118 24.77 9.24 -22.32
C ILE A 118 24.03 8.25 -21.42
N LEU A 119 24.76 7.65 -20.48
CA LEU A 119 24.19 6.75 -19.48
C LEU A 119 23.27 7.51 -18.52
N LYS A 120 22.07 6.96 -18.28
CA LYS A 120 21.11 7.43 -17.26
C LYS A 120 20.51 6.23 -16.52
N PRO A 121 20.10 6.39 -15.25
CA PRO A 121 20.25 7.59 -14.40
C PRO A 121 21.70 7.76 -13.89
N ASP A 122 22.10 8.98 -13.51
CA ASP A 122 23.47 9.26 -13.04
C ASP A 122 23.69 8.88 -11.57
N ILE A 123 22.67 9.09 -10.73
CA ILE A 123 22.75 8.89 -9.28
C ILE A 123 21.44 8.36 -8.71
N SER A 124 21.52 7.59 -7.63
CA SER A 124 20.37 7.17 -6.82
C SER A 124 20.38 7.87 -5.47
N ALA A 125 19.19 8.10 -4.91
CA ALA A 125 18.99 8.73 -3.60
C ALA A 125 17.79 8.10 -2.88
N PRO A 126 17.65 8.28 -1.55
CA PRO A 126 16.45 7.84 -0.83
C PRO A 126 15.19 8.49 -1.40
N GLY A 127 14.24 7.67 -1.86
CA GLY A 127 13.00 8.14 -2.51
C GLY A 127 11.75 7.34 -2.16
N VAL A 128 11.87 6.34 -1.28
CA VAL A 128 10.76 5.50 -0.79
C VAL A 128 10.51 5.85 0.67
N GLU A 129 9.24 6.00 1.05
CA GLU A 129 8.79 6.21 2.44
C GLU A 129 9.45 7.42 3.13
N ILE A 130 9.56 8.54 2.40
CA ILE A 130 10.14 9.77 2.92
C ILE A 130 9.07 10.60 3.63
N LEU A 131 9.39 11.02 4.85
CA LEU A 131 8.59 11.95 5.63
C LEU A 131 8.83 13.39 5.14
N ALA A 132 7.77 14.09 4.71
CA ALA A 132 7.87 15.44 4.16
C ALA A 132 6.66 16.30 4.51
N ALA A 133 6.76 17.61 4.24
CA ALA A 133 5.66 18.53 4.41
C ALA A 133 4.47 18.17 3.50
N PHE A 134 3.24 18.28 4.01
CA PHE A 134 2.02 17.91 3.30
C PHE A 134 0.87 18.86 3.60
N SER A 135 0.03 19.12 2.59
CA SER A 135 -1.12 20.01 2.71
C SER A 135 -2.16 19.42 3.68
N PRO A 136 -2.68 20.22 4.63
CA PRO A 136 -3.75 19.77 5.51
C PRO A 136 -5.11 19.70 4.82
N GLU A 137 -5.25 20.17 3.58
CA GLU A 137 -6.53 20.22 2.86
C GLU A 137 -6.84 18.93 2.09
N ILE A 138 -5.83 18.13 1.76
CA ILE A 138 -5.96 16.93 0.92
C ILE A 138 -5.89 15.67 1.80
N SER A 139 -6.61 14.62 1.42
CA SER A 139 -6.57 13.35 2.14
C SER A 139 -5.20 12.64 1.98
N PRO A 140 -4.73 11.91 2.99
CA PRO A 140 -3.48 11.17 2.91
C PRO A 140 -3.47 10.06 1.86
N SER A 141 -4.58 9.39 1.59
CA SER A 141 -4.60 8.43 0.47
C SER A 141 -4.86 9.07 -0.89
N SER A 142 -5.10 10.39 -0.95
CA SER A 142 -5.66 11.09 -2.12
C SER A 142 -7.03 10.57 -2.58
N SER A 143 -7.67 9.68 -1.81
CA SER A 143 -9.00 9.16 -2.09
C SER A 143 -10.07 10.07 -1.50
N VAL A 144 -11.21 10.17 -2.18
CA VAL A 144 -12.39 10.92 -1.70
C VAL A 144 -13.04 10.25 -0.48
N TYR A 145 -12.79 8.95 -0.28
CA TYR A 145 -13.30 8.19 0.86
C TYR A 145 -12.46 8.37 2.14
N ASP A 146 -11.27 8.95 2.03
CA ASP A 146 -10.39 9.21 3.17
C ASP A 146 -10.71 10.58 3.80
N THR A 147 -11.41 10.53 4.93
CA THR A 147 -11.80 11.71 5.71
C THR A 147 -10.67 12.23 6.60
N ARG A 148 -9.54 11.51 6.73
CA ARG A 148 -8.43 11.91 7.58
C ARG A 148 -7.74 13.14 7.00
N ARG A 149 -7.17 13.96 7.88
CA ARG A 149 -6.30 15.09 7.53
C ARG A 149 -5.02 15.03 8.36
N VAL A 150 -3.92 15.37 7.71
CA VAL A 150 -2.59 15.32 8.31
C VAL A 150 -2.15 16.74 8.62
N LYS A 151 -1.73 16.98 9.86
CA LYS A 151 -1.16 18.28 10.24
C LYS A 151 0.28 18.34 9.77
N ASN A 152 0.50 19.03 8.66
CA ASN A 152 1.79 19.48 8.13
C ASN A 152 2.76 18.40 7.61
N VAL A 153 2.71 17.13 8.04
CA VAL A 153 3.75 16.15 7.70
C VAL A 153 3.19 14.78 7.35
N LYS A 154 3.52 14.27 6.16
CA LYS A 154 3.08 12.97 5.65
C LYS A 154 4.27 12.14 5.14
N THR A 155 4.24 10.84 5.41
CA THR A 155 5.11 9.87 4.73
C THR A 155 4.52 9.54 3.37
N ASN A 156 5.25 9.85 2.29
CA ASN A 156 4.83 9.55 0.92
C ASN A 156 5.77 8.54 0.26
N THR A 157 5.21 7.72 -0.62
CA THR A 157 5.92 6.58 -1.22
C THR A 157 6.69 6.90 -2.50
N LYS A 158 6.69 8.15 -2.98
CA LYS A 158 7.32 8.49 -4.26
C LYS A 158 7.92 9.89 -4.24
N LEU A 159 9.23 9.97 -4.08
CA LEU A 159 10.00 11.12 -4.50
C LEU A 159 11.00 10.65 -5.55
N VAL A 160 10.74 10.98 -6.81
CA VAL A 160 11.74 10.90 -7.88
C VAL A 160 11.91 12.32 -8.39
N LYS A 161 13.00 12.98 -7.99
CA LYS A 161 13.43 14.23 -8.61
C LYS A 161 14.37 13.89 -9.76
N ASN A 162 13.83 13.79 -10.97
CA ASN A 162 14.68 14.00 -12.14
C ASN A 162 14.92 15.50 -12.19
N LYS A 163 16.11 15.97 -11.80
CA LYS A 163 16.48 17.35 -12.08
C LYS A 163 16.62 17.45 -13.59
N CYS A 164 15.81 18.30 -14.23
CA CYS A 164 16.10 18.74 -15.59
C CYS A 164 17.43 19.49 -15.51
N GLU A 165 18.49 18.87 -16.01
CA GLU A 165 19.72 19.59 -16.32
C GLU A 165 19.38 20.54 -17.48
N ASP A 166 19.60 21.83 -17.27
CA ASP A 166 19.44 22.84 -18.31
C ASP A 166 20.46 22.53 -19.43
N PRO A 167 20.02 22.27 -20.68
CA PRO A 167 20.93 22.00 -21.80
C PRO A 167 21.73 23.25 -22.25
N SER A 168 21.62 24.38 -21.53
CA SER A 168 22.21 25.67 -21.91
C SER A 168 23.55 26.00 -21.24
N LYS A 169 24.33 25.03 -20.75
CA LYS A 169 25.66 25.30 -20.18
C LYS A 169 26.73 24.30 -20.57
#